data_AF-A0A9Y4NVL2-F1
#
_entry.id   AF-A0A9Y4NVL2-F1
#
_cell.length_a   1.000
_cell.length_b   1.000
_cell.length_c   1.000
_cell.angle_alpha   90.00
_cell.angle_beta   90.00
_cell.angle_gamma   90.00
#
_symmetry.space_group_name_H-M   'P 1'
#
loop_
_entity.id
_entity.type
_entity.pdbx_description
1 polymer ?
#
loop_
_entity_poly.entity_id
_entity_poly.type
_entity_poly.pdbx_seq_one_letter_code
_entity_poly.pdbx_strand_id
1 'polypeptide(L)'
;MMAAGLQGDYNSHLFSVHSSAYNDKIVAFLRQPNIFEILQERQPDLSRNHSLRDKVQLIRTDGVSGLARLSGDADLVMLLSLFEDEVMSYVPPHALLHSSYCQSPRGSPVSSPQNSPGKVTS
;
A
#
# COMPACT_ATOMS: atom_id res chain seq x y z
N MET A 1 30.95 -30.20 -2.03
CA MET A 1 30.97 -28.73 -2.15
C MET A 1 29.62 -28.33 -2.75
N MET A 2 28.69 -27.79 -1.95
CA MET A 2 27.35 -27.42 -2.44
C MET A 2 27.21 -25.90 -2.48
N ALA A 3 26.61 -25.43 -3.57
CA ALA A 3 26.71 -24.10 -4.14
C ALA A 3 26.08 -22.99 -3.30
N ALA A 4 26.86 -21.93 -3.05
CA ALA A 4 26.38 -20.64 -2.59
C ALA A 4 25.99 -19.80 -3.83
N GLY A 5 24.69 -19.74 -4.16
CA GLY A 5 24.26 -19.02 -5.38
C GLY A 5 22.84 -18.46 -5.41
N LEU A 6 22.00 -18.64 -4.37
CA LEU A 6 20.58 -18.23 -4.43
C LEU A 6 20.13 -17.25 -3.32
N GLN A 7 21.01 -16.73 -2.48
CA GLN A 7 20.63 -15.85 -1.36
C GLN A 7 20.52 -14.35 -1.75
N GLY A 8 21.05 -13.94 -2.92
CA GLY A 8 21.14 -12.53 -3.32
C GLY A 8 19.84 -11.90 -3.83
N ASP A 9 18.97 -12.68 -4.47
CA ASP A 9 17.77 -12.15 -5.14
C ASP A 9 16.61 -11.93 -4.16
N TYR A 10 16.40 -12.87 -3.23
CA TYR A 10 15.33 -12.78 -2.23
C TYR A 10 15.51 -11.60 -1.27
N ASN A 11 16.73 -11.32 -0.82
CA ASN A 11 16.98 -10.18 0.06
C ASN A 11 16.69 -8.86 -0.66
N SER A 12 17.08 -8.75 -1.94
CA SER A 12 16.84 -7.54 -2.75
C SER A 12 15.35 -7.36 -3.06
N HIS A 13 14.65 -8.44 -3.41
CA HIS A 13 13.21 -8.42 -3.67
C HIS A 13 12.40 -8.15 -2.39
N LEU A 14 12.76 -8.78 -1.27
CA LEU A 14 12.10 -8.55 0.02
C LEU A 14 12.29 -7.10 0.50
N PHE A 15 13.50 -6.54 0.33
CA PHE A 15 13.77 -5.14 0.65
C PHE A 15 13.00 -4.19 -0.28
N SER A 16 12.90 -4.52 -1.56
CA SER A 16 12.11 -3.77 -2.55
C SER A 16 10.60 -3.81 -2.25
N VAL A 17 10.06 -4.98 -1.90
CA VAL A 17 8.65 -5.14 -1.51
C VAL A 17 8.36 -4.43 -0.18
N HIS A 18 9.27 -4.51 0.78
CA HIS A 18 9.15 -3.79 2.06
C HIS A 18 9.13 -2.28 1.83
N SER A 19 10.05 -1.75 1.02
CA SER A 19 10.08 -0.34 0.65
C SER A 19 8.83 0.08 -0.14
N SER A 20 8.34 -0.74 -1.07
CA SER A 20 7.12 -0.42 -1.83
C SER A 20 5.91 -0.35 -0.91
N ALA A 21 5.71 -1.35 -0.05
CA ALA A 21 4.59 -1.39 0.89
C ALA A 21 4.62 -0.23 1.88
N TYR A 22 5.81 0.17 2.34
CA TYR A 22 5.97 1.34 3.20
C TYR A 22 5.66 2.66 2.48
N ASN A 23 6.12 2.81 1.23
CA ASN A 23 5.80 3.99 0.41
C ASN A 23 4.28 4.14 0.20
N ASP A 24 3.58 3.03 -0.05
CA ASP A 24 2.11 3.03 -0.14
C ASP A 24 1.46 3.48 1.18
N LYS A 25 1.98 3.04 2.33
CA LYS A 25 1.50 3.49 3.65
C LYS A 25 1.71 4.98 3.86
N ILE A 26 2.89 5.53 3.52
CA ILE A 26 3.16 6.97 3.61
C ILE A 26 2.14 7.75 2.78
N VAL A 27 1.93 7.34 1.53
CA VAL A 27 0.97 8.02 0.63
C VAL A 27 -0.44 7.97 1.20
N ALA A 28 -0.85 6.82 1.73
CA ALA A 28 -2.18 6.67 2.30
C ALA A 28 -2.37 7.51 3.57
N PHE A 29 -1.36 7.54 4.46
CA PHE A 29 -1.33 8.41 5.64
C PHE A 29 -1.44 9.88 5.23
N LEU A 30 -0.59 10.33 4.30
CA LEU A 30 -0.60 11.72 3.85
C LEU A 30 -1.89 12.13 3.12
N ARG A 31 -2.63 11.18 2.56
CA ARG A 31 -3.92 11.43 1.89
C ARG A 31 -5.10 11.65 2.85
N GLN A 32 -4.89 11.53 4.16
CA GLN A 32 -5.93 11.84 5.14
C GLN A 32 -6.47 13.28 4.97
N PRO A 33 -7.78 13.51 5.19
CA PRO A 33 -8.35 14.85 5.10
C PRO A 33 -7.83 15.79 6.19
N ASN A 34 -7.52 15.25 7.38
CA ASN A 34 -6.98 15.96 8.54
C ASN A 34 -5.45 15.89 8.66
N ILE A 35 -4.74 15.52 7.58
CA ILE A 35 -3.29 15.28 7.65
C ILE A 35 -2.52 16.50 8.17
N PHE A 36 -2.87 17.71 7.77
CA PHE A 36 -2.14 18.89 8.22
C PHE A 36 -2.31 19.19 9.69
N GLU A 37 -3.42 18.80 10.30
CA GLU A 37 -3.62 18.94 11.74
C GLU A 37 -2.72 17.95 12.47
N ILE A 38 -2.74 16.68 12.05
CA ILE A 38 -1.87 15.62 12.59
C ILE A 38 -0.39 16.02 12.49
N LEU A 39 0.05 16.49 11.31
CA LEU A 39 1.44 16.87 11.11
C LEU A 39 1.85 18.08 11.97
N GLN A 40 0.93 19.02 12.23
CA GLN A 40 1.18 20.18 13.09
C GLN A 40 1.35 19.83 14.57
N GLU A 41 0.74 18.73 15.05
CA GLU A 41 0.88 18.29 16.44
C GLU A 41 2.33 17.97 16.81
N ARG A 42 3.09 17.38 15.88
CA ARG A 42 4.51 17.07 16.07
C ARG A 42 5.43 18.15 15.51
N GLN A 43 5.02 18.84 14.45
CA GLN A 43 5.81 19.89 13.79
C GLN A 43 5.03 21.21 13.67
N PRO A 44 5.00 22.05 14.72
CA PRO A 44 4.22 23.29 14.74
C PRO A 44 4.64 24.31 13.68
N ASP A 45 5.91 24.27 13.24
CA ASP A 45 6.43 25.15 12.19
C ASP A 45 5.89 24.82 10.79
N LEU A 46 5.27 23.65 10.62
CA LEU A 46 4.70 23.23 9.34
C LEU A 46 3.68 24.25 8.80
N SER A 47 2.90 24.89 9.69
CA SER A 47 1.89 25.89 9.32
C SER A 47 2.49 27.08 8.56
N ARG A 48 3.74 27.43 8.87
CA ARG A 48 4.49 28.55 8.27
C ARG A 48 5.43 28.08 7.16
N ASN A 49 5.73 26.78 7.08
CA ASN A 49 6.60 26.21 6.07
C ASN A 49 5.83 25.85 4.79
N HIS A 50 5.60 26.85 3.94
CA HIS A 50 4.88 26.67 2.67
C HIS A 50 5.52 25.59 1.76
N SER A 51 6.86 25.56 1.68
CA SER A 51 7.59 24.59 0.88
C SER A 51 7.27 23.14 1.27
N LEU A 52 7.31 22.84 2.58
CA LEU A 52 6.99 21.49 3.06
C LEU A 52 5.52 21.14 2.90
N ARG A 53 4.62 22.12 3.04
CA ARG A 53 3.19 21.92 2.77
C ARG A 53 2.92 21.58 1.31
N ASP A 54 3.60 22.25 0.38
CA ASP A 54 3.49 21.97 -1.06
C ASP A 54 4.04 20.58 -1.39
N LYS A 55 5.14 20.16 -0.77
CA LYS A 55 5.67 18.78 -0.88
C LYS A 55 4.64 17.73 -0.44
N VAL A 56 3.98 17.94 0.71
CA VAL A 56 2.90 17.06 1.17
C VAL A 56 1.73 17.06 0.20
N GLN A 57 1.31 18.21 -0.33
CA GLN A 57 0.26 18.29 -1.36
C GLN A 57 0.62 17.54 -2.64
N LEU A 58 1.88 17.61 -3.06
CA LEU A 58 2.37 16.88 -4.23
C LEU A 58 2.19 15.37 -4.02
N ILE A 59 2.56 14.84 -2.86
CA ILE A 59 2.39 13.41 -2.55
C ILE A 59 0.92 13.02 -2.49
N ARG A 60 0.05 13.88 -1.96
CA ARG A 60 -1.41 13.62 -1.95
C ARG A 60 -1.97 13.47 -3.35
N THR A 61 -1.52 14.33 -4.27
CA THR A 61 -1.98 14.36 -5.66
C THR A 61 -1.34 13.23 -6.47
N ASP A 62 -0.01 13.17 -6.52
CA ASP A 62 0.77 12.28 -7.39
C ASP A 62 1.03 10.90 -6.77
N GLY A 63 0.74 10.71 -5.48
CA GLY A 63 0.94 9.44 -4.78
C GLY A 63 2.41 9.02 -4.69
N VAL A 64 2.68 7.73 -4.93
CA VAL A 64 4.02 7.14 -4.83
C VAL A 64 5.00 7.80 -5.80
N SER A 65 4.54 8.25 -6.97
CA SER A 65 5.37 8.99 -7.93
C SER A 65 5.84 10.34 -7.39
N GLY A 66 4.97 11.07 -6.66
CA GLY A 66 5.33 12.31 -5.98
C GLY A 66 6.32 12.05 -4.84
N LEU A 67 6.09 10.99 -4.05
CA LEU A 67 6.98 10.57 -2.98
C LEU A 67 8.39 10.20 -3.49
N ALA A 68 8.48 9.43 -4.59
CA ALA A 68 9.76 9.03 -5.17
C ALA A 68 10.59 10.22 -5.66
N ARG A 69 9.95 11.32 -6.09
CA ARG A 69 10.64 12.56 -6.48
C ARG A 69 11.18 13.35 -5.29
N LEU A 70 10.55 13.19 -4.13
CA LEU A 70 10.88 13.89 -2.90
C LEU A 70 11.62 13.01 -1.88
N SER A 71 11.95 11.76 -2.23
CA SER A 71 12.54 10.80 -1.30
C SER A 71 13.91 11.21 -0.75
N GLY A 72 14.62 12.13 -1.43
CA GLY A 72 15.89 12.70 -0.99
C GLY A 72 15.77 14.05 -0.28
N ASP A 73 14.55 14.55 -0.05
CA ASP A 73 14.32 15.85 0.57
C ASP A 73 14.44 15.74 2.10
N ALA A 74 15.40 16.47 2.68
CA ALA A 74 15.72 16.35 4.11
C ALA A 74 14.55 16.77 5.03
N ASP A 75 13.82 17.83 4.68
CA ASP A 75 12.68 18.30 5.49
C ASP A 75 11.54 17.26 5.49
N LEU A 76 11.26 16.68 4.33
CA LEU A 76 10.25 15.63 4.22
C LEU A 76 10.68 14.36 4.96
N VAL A 77 11.93 13.93 4.80
CA VAL A 77 12.45 12.73 5.49
C VAL A 77 12.39 12.93 6.99
N MET A 78 12.83 14.09 7.50
CA MET A 78 12.76 14.42 8.92
C MET A 78 11.31 14.43 9.43
N LEU A 79 10.38 15.02 8.67
CA LEU A 79 8.96 15.00 9.02
C LEU A 79 8.42 13.57 9.08
N LEU A 80 8.68 12.74 8.07
CA LEU A 80 8.20 11.35 8.02
C LEU A 80 8.77 10.50 9.16
N SER A 81 10.00 10.75 9.59
CA SER A 81 10.58 10.08 10.77
C SER A 81 9.81 10.36 12.07
N LEU A 82 9.13 11.51 12.19
CA LEU A 82 8.31 11.82 13.37
C LEU A 82 6.99 11.05 13.43
N PHE A 83 6.59 10.44 12.31
CA PHE A 83 5.30 9.76 12.13
C PHE A 83 5.47 8.30 11.71
N GLU A 84 6.65 7.70 11.89
CA GLU A 84 6.93 6.33 11.45
C GLU A 84 5.94 5.33 12.03
N ASP A 85 5.69 5.39 13.34
CA ASP A 85 4.73 4.52 14.04
C ASP A 85 3.29 4.74 13.56
N GLU A 86 2.88 6.00 13.37
CA GLU A 86 1.55 6.35 12.87
C GLU A 86 1.35 5.89 11.43
N VAL A 87 2.35 6.04 10.55
CA VAL A 87 2.33 5.54 9.17
C VAL A 87 2.26 4.01 9.15
N MET A 88 3.08 3.34 9.98
CA MET A 88 3.10 1.88 10.08
C MET A 88 1.75 1.31 10.55
N SER A 89 1.11 1.98 11.52
CA SER A 89 -0.17 1.59 12.10
C SER A 89 -1.40 2.09 11.34
N TYR A 90 -1.23 3.04 10.41
CA TYR A 90 -2.33 3.57 9.61
C TYR A 90 -2.93 2.50 8.70
N VAL A 91 -4.21 2.22 8.91
CA VAL A 91 -5.01 1.33 8.04
C VAL A 91 -6.00 2.19 7.25
N PRO A 92 -5.85 2.30 5.93
CA PRO A 92 -6.75 3.11 5.13
C PRO A 92 -8.19 2.56 5.17
N PRO A 93 -9.23 3.41 5.20
CA PRO A 93 -10.63 2.95 5.28
C PRO A 93 -11.04 1.99 4.15
N HIS A 94 -10.44 2.16 2.95
CA HIS A 94 -10.71 1.31 1.79
C HIS A 94 -10.06 -0.08 1.90
N ALA A 95 -8.96 -0.22 2.66
CA ALA A 95 -8.33 -1.52 2.90
C ALA A 95 -9.21 -2.43 3.78
N LEU A 96 -10.02 -1.84 4.66
CA LEU A 96 -10.97 -2.56 5.50
C LEU A 96 -12.09 -3.22 4.69
N LEU A 97 -12.44 -2.67 3.52
CA LEU A 97 -13.48 -3.24 2.64
C LEU A 97 -13.01 -4.49 1.89
N HIS A 98 -11.70 -4.60 1.61
CA HIS A 98 -11.13 -5.80 0.97
C HIS A 98 -11.01 -6.99 1.94
N SER A 99 -10.99 -6.75 3.26
CA SER A 99 -11.01 -7.84 4.26
C SER A 99 -12.31 -8.65 4.21
N SER A 100 -13.41 -8.08 3.69
CA SER A 100 -14.67 -8.80 3.46
C SER A 100 -14.65 -9.68 2.20
N TYR A 101 -13.62 -9.57 1.35
CA TYR A 101 -13.45 -10.40 0.16
C TYR A 101 -12.60 -11.64 0.48
N CYS A 102 -13.04 -12.42 1.46
CA CYS A 102 -12.82 -13.86 1.42
C CYS A 102 -13.57 -14.45 0.20
N GLN A 103 -13.12 -14.13 -1.00
CA GLN A 103 -13.35 -15.00 -2.14
C GLN A 103 -12.54 -16.27 -1.87
N SER A 104 -13.17 -17.23 -1.20
CA SER A 104 -12.84 -18.61 -1.50
C SER A 104 -12.91 -18.74 -3.03
N PRO A 105 -11.88 -19.23 -3.73
CA PRO A 105 -12.06 -19.70 -5.08
C PRO A 105 -12.86 -21.01 -4.97
N ARG A 106 -14.16 -20.90 -4.68
CA ARG A 106 -15.09 -22.02 -4.81
C ARG A 106 -15.49 -22.11 -6.28
N GLY A 107 -14.47 -22.25 -7.13
CA GLY A 107 -14.62 -22.61 -8.53
C GLY A 107 -15.04 -24.07 -8.60
N SER A 108 -16.33 -24.34 -8.43
CA SER A 108 -17.03 -25.55 -8.88
C SER A 108 -18.53 -25.33 -8.67
N PRO A 109 -19.30 -25.24 -9.76
CA PRO A 109 -20.23 -26.32 -9.99
C PRO A 109 -19.75 -27.12 -11.20
N VAL A 110 -19.51 -28.40 -10.96
CA VAL A 110 -19.40 -29.42 -11.99
C VAL A 110 -20.59 -29.25 -12.94
N SER A 111 -20.35 -28.87 -14.19
CA SER A 111 -21.33 -29.11 -15.24
C SER A 111 -21.21 -30.56 -15.63
N SER A 112 -21.97 -31.42 -14.96
CA SER A 112 -22.29 -32.74 -15.49
C SER A 112 -23.50 -32.61 -16.41
N PRO A 113 -23.38 -32.72 -17.74
CA PRO A 113 -24.52 -33.13 -18.54
C PRO A 113 -24.69 -34.64 -18.31
N GLN A 114 -25.54 -35.01 -17.34
CA GLN A 114 -26.15 -36.34 -17.33
C GLN A 114 -27.04 -36.45 -18.58
N ASN A 115 -26.48 -36.99 -19.66
CA ASN A 115 -27.29 -37.45 -20.78
C ASN A 115 -27.71 -38.90 -20.52
N SER A 116 -28.94 -39.07 -20.05
CA SER A 116 -29.77 -40.28 -20.22
C SER A 116 -31.21 -39.86 -19.96
N PRO A 117 -32.13 -40.10 -20.91
CA PRO A 117 -32.97 -41.28 -20.77
C PRO A 117 -33.21 -42.03 -22.09
N GLY A 118 -33.25 -43.36 -21.99
CA GLY A 118 -33.67 -44.20 -23.10
C GLY A 118 -35.19 -44.23 -23.31
N LYS A 119 -35.53 -44.77 -24.49
CA LYS A 119 -36.76 -45.52 -24.85
C LYS A 119 -38.06 -44.73 -25.13
N VAL A 120 -38.55 -44.80 -26.38
CA VAL A 120 -39.95 -45.20 -26.78
C VAL A 120 -40.03 -45.34 -28.33
N THR A 121 -40.14 -46.57 -28.86
CA THR A 121 -41.33 -47.20 -29.50
C THR A 121 -41.82 -46.63 -30.85
N SER A 122 -41.65 -47.39 -31.93
CA SER A 122 -42.70 -47.78 -32.91
C SER A 122 -42.27 -49.05 -33.63
#